data_AF-A0A834SFF9-F1
#
_entry.id   AF-A0A834SFF9-F1
#
_cell.length_a   1.000
_cell.length_b   1.000
_cell.length_c   1.000
_cell.angle_alpha   90.00
_cell.angle_beta   90.00
_cell.angle_gamma   90.00
#
_symmetry.space_group_name_H-M   'P 1'
#
loop_
_entity.id
_entity.type
_entity.pdbx_description
1 polymer ?
#
loop_
_entity_poly.entity_id
_entity_poly.type
_entity_poly.pdbx_seq_one_letter_code
_entity_poly.pdbx_strand_id
1 'polypeptide(L)'
;MVSLKPLADCPPNAAFFDAYYAAQDGKLVQISNAICVFQKHAGDIMQDVSVVVRIVSTVGNYDYIIDWEFKPSGSIKLGVGLTGILGIKGTSYTHVDEIKEDDAFGTLLADNRIEWKECRSYGELET
;
A
#
# COMPACT_ATOMS: atom_id res chain seq x y z
N MET A 1 -0.38 -9.92 -4.53
CA MET A 1 -1.84 -9.70 -4.31
C MET A 1 -2.30 -10.55 -3.15
N VAL A 2 -3.19 -10.03 -2.32
CA VAL A 2 -3.76 -10.73 -1.16
C VAL A 2 -5.28 -10.84 -1.27
N SER A 3 -5.87 -11.72 -0.48
CA SER A 3 -7.33 -11.85 -0.40
C SER A 3 -7.92 -10.67 0.37
N LEU A 4 -8.82 -9.92 -0.27
CA LEU A 4 -9.45 -8.75 0.31
C LEU A 4 -10.56 -9.16 1.30
N LYS A 5 -10.58 -8.50 2.46
CA LYS A 5 -11.55 -8.71 3.52
C LYS A 5 -12.77 -7.80 3.30
N PRO A 6 -13.98 -8.38 3.14
CA PRO A 6 -15.21 -7.59 3.08
C PRO A 6 -15.36 -6.68 4.30
N LEU A 7 -15.89 -5.48 4.09
CA LEU A 7 -16.13 -4.44 5.11
C LEU A 7 -14.87 -3.81 5.73
N ALA A 8 -13.69 -4.41 5.58
CA ALA A 8 -12.42 -3.87 6.06
C ALA A 8 -11.63 -3.22 4.90
N ASP A 9 -11.39 -3.97 3.82
CA ASP A 9 -10.61 -3.49 2.68
C ASP A 9 -11.51 -2.84 1.60
N CYS A 10 -12.78 -3.24 1.56
CA CYS A 10 -13.75 -2.81 0.56
C CYS A 10 -15.11 -2.53 1.19
N PRO A 11 -15.89 -1.56 0.66
CA PRO A 11 -17.18 -1.18 1.22
C PRO A 11 -18.27 -2.26 1.04
N PRO A 12 -19.41 -2.15 1.75
CA PRO A 12 -20.48 -3.16 1.72
C PRO A 12 -21.09 -3.42 0.32
N ASN A 13 -21.04 -2.44 -0.58
CA ASN A 13 -21.56 -2.53 -1.95
C ASN A 13 -20.53 -3.10 -2.95
N ALA A 14 -19.40 -3.64 -2.48
CA ALA A 14 -18.37 -4.18 -3.34
C ALA A 14 -18.73 -5.58 -3.87
N ALA A 15 -18.48 -5.78 -5.16
CA ALA A 15 -18.41 -7.10 -5.78
C ALA A 15 -16.95 -7.59 -5.75
N PHE A 16 -16.74 -8.87 -5.47
CA PHE A 16 -15.42 -9.47 -5.37
C PHE A 16 -15.17 -10.44 -6.52
N PHE A 17 -13.91 -10.49 -6.97
CA PHE A 17 -13.46 -11.39 -8.01
C PHE A 17 -12.21 -12.13 -7.57
N ASP A 18 -12.16 -13.41 -7.90
CA ASP A 18 -10.99 -14.24 -7.70
C ASP A 18 -9.97 -13.99 -8.82
N ALA A 19 -8.69 -14.15 -8.50
CA ALA A 19 -7.61 -14.13 -9.48
C ALA A 19 -6.83 -15.44 -9.44
N TYR A 20 -6.21 -15.78 -10.57
CA TYR A 20 -5.37 -16.96 -10.69
C TYR A 20 -4.01 -16.57 -11.28
N TYR A 21 -2.94 -17.20 -10.79
CA TYR A 21 -1.61 -17.03 -11.35
C TYR A 21 -0.86 -18.36 -11.39
N ALA A 22 0.18 -18.44 -12.23
CA ALA A 22 1.05 -19.61 -12.28
C ALA A 22 2.14 -19.50 -11.20
N ALA A 23 2.23 -20.51 -10.33
CA ALA A 23 3.34 -20.64 -9.39
C ALA A 23 4.64 -20.99 -10.11
N GLN A 24 5.76 -20.96 -9.37
CA GLN A 24 7.08 -21.32 -9.89
C GLN A 24 7.15 -22.76 -10.43
N ASP A 25 6.32 -23.67 -9.92
CA ASP A 25 6.21 -25.05 -10.38
C ASP A 25 5.20 -25.22 -11.54
N GLY A 26 4.64 -24.12 -12.05
CA GLY A 26 3.64 -24.11 -13.12
C GLY A 26 2.22 -24.43 -12.67
N LYS A 27 1.98 -24.71 -11.39
CA LYS A 27 0.62 -24.97 -10.90
C LYS A 27 -0.18 -23.68 -10.77
N LEU A 28 -1.49 -23.80 -11.02
CA LEU A 28 -2.43 -22.71 -10.84
C LEU A 28 -2.61 -22.43 -9.35
N VAL A 29 -2.44 -21.18 -8.95
CA VAL A 29 -2.76 -20.70 -7.60
C VAL A 29 -3.93 -19.74 -7.70
N GLN A 30 -4.97 -20.01 -6.92
CA GLN A 30 -6.13 -19.13 -6.76
C GLN A 30 -5.90 -18.18 -5.60
N ILE A 31 -6.29 -16.93 -5.79
CA ILE A 31 -6.44 -15.92 -4.76
C ILE A 31 -7.91 -15.54 -4.72
N SER A 32 -8.62 -15.99 -3.69
CA SER A 32 -10.02 -15.60 -3.49
C SER A 32 -10.14 -14.12 -3.15
N ASN A 33 -11.17 -13.44 -3.62
CA ASN A 33 -11.40 -12.00 -3.37
C ASN A 33 -10.17 -11.14 -3.70
N ALA A 34 -9.45 -11.44 -4.77
CA ALA A 34 -8.22 -10.73 -5.13
C ALA A 34 -8.47 -9.28 -5.60
N ILE A 35 -9.66 -9.04 -6.16
CA ILE A 35 -10.09 -7.75 -6.69
C ILE A 35 -11.45 -7.43 -6.08
N CYS A 36 -11.67 -6.18 -5.70
CA CYS A 36 -13.01 -5.70 -5.39
C CYS A 36 -13.38 -4.50 -6.26
N VAL A 37 -14.64 -4.46 -6.70
CA VAL A 37 -15.20 -3.41 -7.55
C VAL A 37 -16.39 -2.80 -6.84
N PHE A 38 -16.39 -1.48 -6.67
CA PHE A 38 -17.47 -0.78 -5.97
C PHE A 38 -17.74 0.60 -6.54
N GLN A 39 -18.97 1.07 -6.32
CA GLN A 39 -19.35 2.45 -6.62
C GLN A 39 -18.93 3.36 -5.47
N LYS A 40 -18.36 4.51 -5.81
CA LYS A 40 -17.95 5.56 -4.89
C LYS A 40 -18.70 6.84 -5.22
N HIS A 41 -19.36 7.41 -4.22
CA HIS A 41 -20.08 8.67 -4.34
C HIS A 41 -19.13 9.82 -3.97
N ALA A 42 -18.88 10.74 -4.90
CA ALA A 42 -18.38 12.07 -4.53
C ALA A 42 -19.51 12.83 -3.82
N GLY A 43 -19.21 13.54 -2.73
CA GLY A 43 -20.23 14.09 -1.83
C GLY A 43 -21.23 15.08 -2.45
N ASP A 44 -22.17 15.53 -1.60
CA ASP A 44 -23.50 16.17 -1.84
C ASP A 44 -23.70 17.15 -3.01
N ILE A 45 -22.66 17.73 -3.59
CA ILE A 45 -22.80 18.85 -4.55
C ILE A 45 -22.93 18.35 -6.00
N MET A 46 -22.47 17.13 -6.30
CA MET A 46 -22.65 16.48 -7.59
C MET A 46 -22.87 14.98 -7.37
N GLN A 47 -23.96 14.40 -7.89
CA GLN A 47 -24.16 12.94 -7.96
C GLN A 47 -23.17 12.31 -8.96
N ASP A 48 -21.88 12.51 -8.76
CA ASP A 48 -20.83 11.88 -9.55
C ASP A 48 -20.49 10.54 -8.90
N VAL A 49 -20.95 9.47 -9.52
CA VAL A 49 -20.72 8.09 -9.08
C VAL A 49 -19.58 7.52 -9.91
N SER A 50 -18.42 7.37 -9.28
CA SER A 50 -17.27 6.70 -9.89
C SER A 50 -17.26 5.21 -9.58
N VAL A 51 -16.68 4.42 -10.47
CA VAL A 51 -16.44 3.00 -10.25
C VAL A 51 -14.97 2.82 -9.88
N VAL A 52 -14.72 2.17 -8.75
CA VAL A 52 -13.37 1.87 -8.27
C VAL A 52 -13.09 0.39 -8.41
N VAL A 53 -11.96 0.05 -9.03
CA VAL A 53 -11.38 -1.29 -9.03
C VAL A 53 -10.17 -1.27 -8.10
N ARG A 54 -10.26 -1.99 -6.98
CA ARG A 54 -9.23 -2.04 -5.93
C ARG A 54 -8.54 -3.40 -5.91
N ILE A 55 -7.21 -3.35 -5.77
CA ILE A 55 -6.35 -4.51 -5.51
C ILE A 55 -5.43 -4.13 -4.35
N VAL A 56 -5.12 -5.09 -3.48
CA VAL A 56 -4.08 -4.94 -2.46
C VAL A 56 -2.98 -5.96 -2.69
N SER A 57 -1.72 -5.51 -2.62
CA SER A 57 -0.56 -6.39 -2.67
C SER A 57 0.36 -6.12 -1.50
N THR A 58 0.71 -7.17 -0.77
CA THR A 58 1.70 -7.11 0.30
C THR A 58 3.04 -7.59 -0.25
N VAL A 59 4.11 -6.83 0.02
CA VAL A 59 5.49 -7.24 -0.27
C VAL A 59 6.32 -6.98 0.98
N GLY A 60 6.77 -8.06 1.62
CA GLY A 60 7.47 -7.97 2.90
C GLY A 60 6.56 -7.37 3.97
N ASN A 61 6.99 -6.24 4.53
CA ASN A 61 6.32 -5.52 5.62
C ASN A 61 5.32 -4.46 5.16
N TYR A 62 5.23 -4.17 3.86
CA TYR A 62 4.37 -3.11 3.32
C TYR A 62 3.18 -3.66 2.53
N ASP A 63 2.07 -2.95 2.64
CA ASP A 63 0.82 -3.20 1.93
C ASP A 63 0.55 -2.04 0.96
N TYR A 64 0.39 -2.37 -0.32
CA TYR A 64 0.12 -1.44 -1.40
C TYR A 64 -1.35 -1.56 -1.83
N ILE A 65 -2.13 -0.51 -1.63
CA ILE A 65 -3.53 -0.41 -2.07
C ILE A 65 -3.53 0.32 -3.41
N ILE A 66 -4.01 -0.33 -4.46
CA ILE A 66 -4.03 0.23 -5.82
C ILE A 66 -5.49 0.36 -6.25
N ASP A 67 -5.92 1.61 -6.44
CA ASP A 67 -7.27 1.97 -6.87
C ASP A 67 -7.26 2.56 -8.27
N TRP A 68 -7.98 1.91 -9.19
CA TRP A 68 -8.35 2.49 -10.48
C TRP A 68 -9.76 3.05 -10.38
N GLU A 69 -9.89 4.38 -10.34
CA GLU A 69 -11.16 5.08 -10.26
C GLU A 69 -11.55 5.60 -11.65
N PHE A 70 -12.65 5.06 -12.19
CA PHE A 70 -13.24 5.43 -13.46
C PHE A 70 -14.39 6.41 -13.22
N LYS A 71 -14.30 7.59 -13.82
CA LYS A 71 -15.32 8.63 -13.71
C LYS A 71 -16.25 8.65 -14.92
N PRO A 72 -17.54 8.99 -14.75
CA PRO A 72 -18.48 9.22 -15.86
C PRO A 72 -18.00 10.25 -16.89
N SER A 73 -17.14 11.20 -16.48
CA SER A 73 -16.49 12.15 -17.38
C SER A 73 -15.52 11.53 -18.39
N GLY A 74 -15.25 10.22 -18.30
CA GLY A 74 -14.24 9.50 -19.07
C GLY A 74 -12.83 9.59 -18.46
N SER A 75 -12.66 10.30 -17.35
CA SER A 75 -11.36 10.39 -16.66
C SER A 75 -11.07 9.11 -15.88
N ILE A 76 -9.80 8.70 -15.90
CA ILE A 76 -9.28 7.60 -15.09
C ILE A 76 -8.31 8.18 -14.07
N LYS A 77 -8.54 7.89 -12.80
CA LYS A 77 -7.65 8.30 -11.70
C LYS A 77 -7.02 7.06 -11.08
N LEU A 78 -5.69 7.02 -11.09
CA LEU A 78 -4.92 6.03 -10.35
C LEU A 78 -4.62 6.56 -8.94
N GLY A 79 -4.99 5.80 -7.92
CA GLY A 79 -4.64 6.05 -6.53
C GLY A 79 -3.75 4.94 -5.99
N VAL A 80 -2.70 5.32 -5.26
CA VAL A 80 -1.85 4.37 -4.53
C VAL A 80 -1.86 4.76 -3.05
N GLY A 81 -2.26 3.82 -2.21
CA GLY A 81 -2.20 3.92 -0.75
C GLY A 81 -1.09 3.02 -0.21
N LEU A 82 -0.41 3.48 0.84
CA LEU A 82 0.64 2.73 1.53
C LEU A 82 0.23 2.51 2.98
N THR A 83 0.26 1.25 3.42
CA THR A 83 0.08 0.84 4.82
C THR A 83 1.05 -0.31 5.13
N GLY A 84 0.87 -0.96 6.28
CA GLY A 84 1.71 -2.05 6.76
C GLY A 84 2.54 -1.63 7.97
N ILE A 85 3.75 -2.18 8.06
CA ILE A 85 4.67 -2.03 9.20
C ILE A 85 5.94 -1.35 8.70
N LEU A 86 6.43 -0.35 9.42
CA LEU A 86 7.69 0.32 9.08
C LEU A 86 8.87 -0.64 9.21
N GLY A 87 9.86 -0.52 8.32
CA GLY A 87 11.14 -1.19 8.50
C GLY A 87 11.87 -0.61 9.71
N ILE A 88 12.24 -1.45 10.68
CA ILE A 88 12.86 -1.00 11.94
C ILE A 88 14.29 -1.53 12.05
N LYS A 89 15.22 -0.64 12.40
CA LYS A 89 16.56 -0.97 12.90
C LYS A 89 16.55 -0.89 14.43
N GLY A 90 17.00 -1.96 15.07
CA GLY A 90 17.22 -1.98 16.52
C GLY A 90 18.39 -1.09 16.93
N THR A 91 18.22 -0.32 18.00
CA THR A 91 19.27 0.54 18.57
C THR A 91 19.27 0.48 20.11
N SER A 92 20.35 0.90 20.77
CA SER A 92 20.37 1.13 22.22
C SER A 92 19.68 2.44 22.62
N TYR A 93 19.36 3.32 21.67
CA TYR A 93 18.81 4.64 21.96
C TYR A 93 17.38 4.58 22.51
N THR A 94 17.13 5.38 23.54
CA THR A 94 15.79 5.58 24.14
C THR A 94 15.27 7.00 23.93
N HIS A 95 16.17 7.97 23.77
CA HIS A 95 15.84 9.38 23.53
C HIS A 95 16.55 9.91 22.29
N VAL A 96 15.98 10.93 21.65
CA VAL A 96 16.48 11.51 20.39
C VAL A 96 17.87 12.11 20.55
N ASP A 97 18.19 12.66 21.72
CA ASP A 97 19.49 13.30 22.01
C ASP A 97 20.66 12.29 22.05
N GLU A 98 20.37 10.99 22.12
CA GLU A 98 21.37 9.92 22.12
C GLU A 98 21.79 9.52 20.69
N ILE A 99 21.05 9.96 19.67
CA ILE A 99 21.30 9.60 18.27
C ILE A 99 22.58 10.28 17.79
N LYS A 100 23.56 9.47 17.42
CA LYS A 100 24.80 9.94 16.80
C LYS A 100 24.54 10.39 15.36
N GLU A 101 25.27 11.40 14.89
CA GLU A 101 25.15 11.92 13.53
C GLU A 101 25.37 10.82 12.47
N ASP A 102 26.31 9.91 12.72
CA ASP A 102 26.58 8.75 11.86
C ASP A 102 25.46 7.68 11.89
N ASP A 103 24.51 7.75 12.82
CA ASP A 103 23.35 6.84 12.92
C ASP A 103 22.04 7.50 12.48
N ALA A 104 22.08 8.72 11.95
CA ALA A 104 20.92 9.51 11.52
C ALA A 104 20.28 9.03 10.19
N PHE A 105 20.25 7.72 9.96
CA PHE A 105 19.62 7.08 8.79
C PHE A 105 18.10 6.91 8.96
N GLY A 106 17.49 7.54 9.96
CA GLY A 106 16.05 7.55 10.14
C GLY A 106 15.59 8.14 11.47
N THR A 107 14.31 7.97 11.78
CA THR A 107 13.67 8.61 12.94
C THR A 107 13.47 7.60 14.07
N LEU A 108 13.81 7.96 15.31
CA LEU A 108 13.48 7.18 16.49
C LEU A 108 11.96 7.26 16.73
N LEU A 109 11.27 6.12 16.58
CA LEU A 109 9.82 6.04 16.71
C LEU A 109 9.37 5.61 18.11
N ALA A 110 10.21 4.83 18.78
CA ALA A 110 10.04 4.34 20.15
C ALA A 110 11.39 3.88 20.69
N ASP A 111 11.46 3.60 22.00
CA ASP A 111 12.62 3.01 22.66
C ASP A 111 13.19 1.86 21.83
N ASN A 112 14.48 1.95 21.53
CA ASN A 112 15.26 0.97 20.80
C ASN A 112 14.85 0.77 19.31
N ARG A 113 13.98 1.63 18.75
CA ARG A 113 13.41 1.45 17.39
C ARG A 113 13.57 2.69 16.53
N ILE A 114 14.51 2.63 15.59
CA ILE A 114 14.66 3.64 14.53
C ILE A 114 14.03 3.13 13.24
N GLU A 115 13.23 3.95 12.57
CA GLU A 115 12.79 3.71 11.20
C GLU A 115 14.02 3.58 10.30
N TRP A 116 14.17 2.46 9.62
CA TRP A 116 15.27 2.28 8.69
C TRP A 116 14.92 2.90 7.34
N LYS A 117 15.58 4.00 6.98
CA LYS A 117 15.55 4.48 5.59
C LYS A 117 16.61 3.75 4.81
N GLU A 118 16.18 2.98 3.82
CA GLU A 118 17.09 2.38 2.84
C GLU A 118 17.92 3.50 2.19
N CYS A 119 19.23 3.26 2.07
CA CYS A 119 20.27 4.19 1.62
C CYS A 119 19.80 5.29 0.66
N ARG A 120 20.22 6.54 0.90
CA ARG A 120 20.42 7.50 -0.20
C ARG A 120 21.32 6.80 -1.22
N SER A 121 20.84 6.57 -2.44
CA SER A 121 21.72 6.40 -3.57
C SER A 121 22.51 7.71 -3.71
N TYR A 122 23.70 7.79 -3.11
CA TYR A 122 24.68 8.76 -3.55
C TYR A 122 25.14 8.32 -4.94
N GLY A 123 24.68 9.06 -5.93
CA GLY A 123 24.92 8.88 -7.35
C GLY A 123 24.16 9.97 -8.07
N GLU A 124 24.73 11.17 -8.06
CA GLU A 124 24.36 12.23 -9.02
C GLU A 124 24.40 11.61 -10.42
N LEU A 125 23.25 11.59 -11.08
CA LEU A 125 23.23 11.53 -12.54
C LEU A 125 23.71 12.90 -13.01
N GLU A 126 25.02 13.04 -13.19
CA GLU A 126 25.55 14.08 -14.06
C GLU A 126 25.07 13.79 -15.50
N THR A 127 24.40 14.78 -16.09
CA THR A 127 24.18 14.89 -17.54
C THR A 127 25.25 15.78 -18.14
#